data_AF-A0A8S9JW11-F1
#
_entry.id   AF-A0A8S9JW11-F1
#
_cell.length_a   1.000
_cell.length_b   1.000
_cell.length_c   1.000
_cell.angle_alpha   90.00
_cell.angle_beta   90.00
_cell.angle_gamma   90.00
#
_symmetry.space_group_name_H-M   'P 1'
#
loop_
_entity.id
_entity.type
_entity.pdbx_description
1 polymer ?
#
loop_
_entity_poly.entity_id
_entity_poly.type
_entity_poly.pdbx_seq_one_letter_code
_entity_poly.pdbx_strand_id
1 'polypeptide(L)'
;MTVEAVNPKAYPLADSQLAITILDLVQQATNYKQLKKGANEATKTLNRGISEFVVMAADAEPLEILLHLPLLAEDKNVPYVFVPSKQALGRACGVTRPVIACSVTSNEASQLKFSRAQVEELDRNKQWSRALDGSDYLPGMVGLNNIQKTEFVNVTIQSLMRVTPLRNFFLIPENYQHCKSTLVHRFGELTRKIWHARNFKGQVSPHEFLQAVMKASKKRFKIGQQSDPVEFMSWLLNTLHLDLRTSKDASSIIHQCFQGELEVVREYQGNENKEITRMPFLMLGLDLPPPPLFKDVMEKNIIPQVHTS
;
A
#
# COMPACT_ATOMS: atom_id res chain seq x y z
N MET A 1 -23.50 37.25 -16.84
CA MET A 1 -23.32 35.82 -17.12
C MET A 1 -24.42 35.10 -16.38
N THR A 2 -25.37 34.53 -17.11
CA THR A 2 -26.57 33.88 -16.58
C THR A 2 -26.17 32.67 -15.74
N VAL A 3 -26.49 32.68 -14.46
CA VAL A 3 -26.42 31.50 -13.60
C VAL A 3 -27.50 30.57 -14.12
N GLU A 4 -27.13 29.58 -14.94
CA GLU A 4 -28.07 28.54 -15.39
C GLU A 4 -28.71 27.92 -14.15
N ALA A 5 -30.04 27.78 -14.19
CA ALA A 5 -30.84 27.38 -13.04
C ALA A 5 -30.44 25.97 -12.60
N VAL A 6 -29.70 25.88 -11.48
CA VAL A 6 -29.32 24.61 -10.88
C VAL A 6 -30.59 23.86 -10.50
N ASN A 7 -30.74 22.64 -11.02
CA ASN A 7 -31.95 21.87 -10.83
C ASN A 7 -32.05 21.42 -9.35
N PRO A 8 -33.17 21.66 -8.66
CA PRO A 8 -33.34 21.32 -7.24
C PRO A 8 -33.25 19.81 -6.95
N LYS A 9 -33.32 18.95 -7.97
CA LYS A 9 -33.11 17.50 -7.85
C LYS A 9 -31.64 17.09 -7.70
N ALA A 10 -30.70 17.98 -7.96
CA ALA A 10 -29.26 17.70 -7.84
C ALA A 10 -28.78 17.91 -6.39
N TYR A 11 -28.86 16.85 -5.58
CA TYR A 11 -28.41 16.85 -4.19
C TYR A 11 -27.47 15.67 -3.92
N PRO A 12 -26.36 15.84 -3.18
CA PRO A 12 -25.86 17.08 -2.56
C PRO A 12 -25.10 17.98 -3.56
N LEU A 13 -25.38 19.28 -3.53
CA LEU A 13 -24.71 20.30 -4.36
C LEU A 13 -23.51 20.89 -3.60
N ALA A 14 -22.36 21.00 -4.26
CA ALA A 14 -21.18 21.63 -3.69
C ALA A 14 -21.31 23.16 -3.64
N ASP A 15 -20.99 23.73 -2.48
CA ASP A 15 -20.78 25.18 -2.32
C ASP A 15 -19.66 25.68 -3.25
N SER A 16 -19.63 26.97 -3.57
CA SER A 16 -18.67 27.53 -4.53
C SER A 16 -17.20 27.26 -4.17
N GLN A 17 -16.84 27.32 -2.87
CA GLN A 17 -15.49 27.01 -2.41
C GLN A 17 -15.16 25.52 -2.58
N LEU A 18 -16.08 24.64 -2.20
CA LEU A 18 -15.90 23.19 -2.32
C LEU A 18 -15.84 22.77 -3.80
N ALA A 19 -16.64 23.40 -4.66
CA ALA A 19 -16.66 23.14 -6.09
C ALA A 19 -15.30 23.44 -6.74
N ILE A 20 -14.62 24.53 -6.35
CA ILE A 20 -13.27 24.85 -6.84
C ILE A 20 -12.29 23.75 -6.44
N THR A 21 -12.28 23.36 -5.15
CA THR A 21 -11.41 22.29 -4.64
C THR A 21 -11.66 20.95 -5.35
N ILE A 22 -12.92 20.62 -5.64
CA ILE A 22 -13.30 19.41 -6.39
C ILE A 22 -12.80 19.48 -7.83
N LEU A 23 -12.94 20.63 -8.50
CA LEU A 23 -12.48 20.79 -9.88
C LEU A 23 -10.95 20.68 -9.97
N ASP A 24 -10.21 21.25 -9.01
CA ASP A 24 -8.76 21.10 -8.91
C ASP A 24 -8.36 19.64 -8.70
N LEU A 25 -9.08 18.91 -7.83
CA LEU A 25 -8.88 17.47 -7.62
C LEU A 25 -9.12 16.67 -8.92
N VAL A 26 -10.18 16.98 -9.66
CA VAL A 26 -10.50 16.32 -10.95
C VAL A 26 -9.42 16.61 -12.00
N GLN A 27 -8.87 17.83 -12.00
CA GLN A 27 -7.77 18.20 -12.89
C GLN A 27 -6.49 17.42 -12.56
N GLN A 28 -6.17 17.28 -11.27
CA GLN A 28 -5.08 16.43 -10.82
C GLN A 28 -5.31 14.96 -11.23
N ALA A 29 -6.50 14.40 -10.96
CA ALA A 29 -6.86 13.03 -11.33
C ALA A 29 -6.77 12.78 -12.85
N THR A 30 -7.04 13.80 -13.67
CA THR A 30 -6.86 13.75 -15.13
C THR A 30 -5.40 13.63 -15.51
N ASN A 31 -4.52 14.47 -14.94
CA ASN A 31 -3.08 14.40 -15.15
C ASN A 31 -2.51 13.03 -14.71
N TYR A 32 -3.11 12.45 -13.68
CA TYR A 32 -2.74 11.14 -13.14
C TYR A 32 -3.37 9.95 -13.87
N LYS A 33 -4.17 10.16 -14.92
CA LYS A 33 -4.89 9.11 -15.67
C LYS A 33 -5.76 8.20 -14.77
N GLN A 34 -6.24 8.77 -13.67
CA GLN A 34 -7.10 8.12 -12.68
C GLN A 34 -8.58 8.50 -12.86
N LEU A 35 -8.91 9.26 -13.90
CA LEU A 35 -10.25 9.72 -14.17
C LEU A 35 -10.93 8.93 -15.29
N LYS A 36 -12.16 8.48 -15.05
CA LYS A 36 -13.08 7.98 -16.07
C LYS A 36 -14.19 9.00 -16.31
N LYS A 37 -14.47 9.28 -17.57
CA LYS A 37 -15.31 10.40 -18.00
C LYS A 37 -16.61 9.86 -18.60
N GLY A 38 -17.74 10.42 -18.16
CA GLY A 38 -19.08 10.06 -18.63
C GLY A 38 -19.86 9.18 -17.66
N ALA A 39 -21.20 9.24 -17.76
CA ALA A 39 -22.11 8.52 -16.87
C ALA A 39 -21.98 7.00 -16.99
N ASN A 40 -21.90 6.46 -18.22
CA ASN A 40 -21.74 5.02 -18.45
C ASN A 40 -20.43 4.47 -17.88
N GLU A 41 -19.35 5.24 -17.97
CA GLU A 41 -18.06 4.84 -17.41
C GLU A 41 -18.09 4.90 -15.88
N ALA A 42 -18.72 5.93 -15.29
CA ALA A 42 -18.96 5.99 -13.85
C ALA A 42 -19.74 4.76 -13.35
N THR A 43 -20.82 4.36 -14.03
CA THR A 43 -21.57 3.13 -13.71
C THR A 43 -20.70 1.88 -13.78
N LYS A 44 -19.85 1.73 -14.80
CA LYS A 44 -18.91 0.59 -14.91
C LYS A 44 -17.93 0.56 -13.75
N THR A 45 -17.35 1.71 -13.38
CA THR A 45 -16.37 1.80 -12.29
C THR A 45 -16.97 1.53 -10.92
N LEU A 46 -18.20 1.98 -10.68
CA LEU A 46 -18.98 1.69 -9.47
C LEU A 46 -19.31 0.20 -9.38
N ASN A 47 -19.80 -0.41 -10.46
CA ASN A 47 -20.09 -1.85 -10.49
C ASN A 47 -18.85 -2.73 -10.28
N ARG A 48 -17.68 -2.27 -10.76
CA ARG A 48 -16.39 -2.94 -10.56
C ARG A 48 -15.79 -2.73 -9.17
N GLY A 49 -16.35 -1.83 -8.35
CA GLY A 49 -15.82 -1.51 -7.02
C GLY A 49 -14.46 -0.81 -7.04
N ILE A 50 -14.12 -0.11 -8.14
CA ILE A 50 -12.84 0.62 -8.30
C ILE A 50 -13.03 2.15 -8.24
N SER A 51 -14.27 2.61 -8.11
CA SER A 51 -14.60 4.03 -7.99
C SER A 51 -14.47 4.47 -6.54
N GLU A 52 -13.66 5.49 -6.26
CA GLU A 52 -13.50 6.04 -4.92
C GLU A 52 -14.32 7.31 -4.70
N PHE A 53 -14.59 8.05 -5.78
CA PHE A 53 -15.33 9.31 -5.71
C PHE A 53 -16.01 9.61 -7.04
N VAL A 54 -17.24 10.11 -7.00
CA VAL A 54 -18.04 10.42 -8.20
C VAL A 54 -18.46 11.89 -8.20
N VAL A 55 -18.22 12.59 -9.31
CA VAL A 55 -18.62 13.98 -9.50
C VAL A 55 -19.62 14.06 -10.64
N MET A 56 -20.72 14.77 -10.42
CA MET A 56 -21.82 14.92 -11.38
C MET A 56 -22.11 16.39 -11.63
N ALA A 57 -22.56 16.75 -12.82
CA ALA A 57 -22.93 18.11 -13.15
C ALA A 57 -24.43 18.35 -12.91
N ALA A 58 -24.78 19.45 -12.23
CA ALA A 58 -26.16 19.80 -11.90
C ALA A 58 -26.93 20.49 -13.04
N ASP A 59 -26.21 21.08 -14.01
CA ASP A 59 -26.73 21.72 -15.23
C ASP A 59 -26.83 20.73 -16.41
N ALA A 60 -26.85 19.42 -16.13
CA ALA A 60 -27.02 18.39 -17.15
C ALA A 60 -28.45 18.43 -17.72
N GLU A 61 -28.55 18.40 -19.05
CA GLU A 61 -29.83 18.38 -19.78
C GLU A 61 -29.85 17.17 -20.71
N PRO A 62 -30.73 16.17 -20.50
CA PRO A 62 -31.62 15.98 -19.35
C PRO A 62 -30.90 15.43 -18.10
N LEU A 63 -31.32 15.86 -16.90
CA LEU A 63 -30.72 15.45 -15.62
C LEU A 63 -30.99 13.97 -15.30
N GLU A 64 -32.07 13.40 -15.84
CA GLU A 64 -32.51 12.02 -15.65
C GLU A 64 -31.42 11.00 -16.02
N ILE A 65 -30.48 11.37 -16.90
CA ILE A 65 -29.33 10.53 -17.28
C ILE A 65 -28.36 10.32 -16.10
N LEU A 66 -28.39 11.14 -15.06
CA LEU A 66 -27.48 11.03 -13.90
C LEU A 66 -28.12 10.42 -12.67
N LEU A 67 -29.46 10.35 -12.59
CA LEU A 67 -30.17 9.97 -11.36
C LEU A 67 -29.91 8.53 -10.90
N HIS A 68 -29.44 7.65 -11.78
CA HIS A 68 -29.06 6.29 -11.39
C HIS A 68 -27.69 6.21 -10.68
N LEU A 69 -26.82 7.22 -10.84
CA LEU A 69 -25.48 7.21 -10.24
C LEU A 69 -25.50 7.43 -8.72
N PRO A 70 -26.25 8.40 -8.16
CA PRO A 70 -26.38 8.55 -6.71
C PRO A 70 -26.84 7.26 -6.03
N LEU A 71 -27.89 6.62 -6.55
CA LEU A 71 -28.42 5.38 -6.00
C LEU A 71 -27.37 4.26 -6.00
N LEU A 72 -26.64 4.11 -7.11
CA LEU A 72 -25.58 3.10 -7.22
C LEU A 72 -24.38 3.41 -6.33
N ALA A 73 -24.06 4.70 -6.12
CA ALA A 73 -22.99 5.14 -5.25
C ALA A 73 -23.33 4.88 -3.77
N GLU A 74 -24.59 5.09 -3.35
CA GLU A 74 -25.07 4.75 -2.01
C GLU A 74 -25.02 3.25 -1.73
N ASP A 75 -25.48 2.42 -2.67
CA ASP A 75 -25.41 0.95 -2.56
C ASP A 75 -23.97 0.43 -2.38
N LYS A 76 -22.99 1.13 -2.96
CA LYS A 76 -21.57 0.78 -2.90
C LYS A 76 -20.79 1.55 -1.84
N ASN A 77 -21.46 2.41 -1.07
CA ASN A 77 -20.85 3.28 -0.06
C ASN A 77 -19.70 4.15 -0.61
N VAL A 78 -19.91 4.71 -1.81
CA VAL A 78 -18.95 5.60 -2.51
C VAL A 78 -19.42 7.05 -2.40
N PRO A 79 -18.57 7.98 -1.94
CA PRO A 79 -18.95 9.39 -1.86
C PRO A 79 -19.20 9.99 -3.25
N TYR A 80 -20.24 10.82 -3.36
CA TYR A 80 -20.62 11.51 -4.58
C TYR A 80 -21.03 12.97 -4.32
N VAL A 81 -20.91 13.82 -5.33
CA VAL A 81 -21.27 15.25 -5.23
C VAL A 81 -21.67 15.85 -6.57
N PHE A 82 -22.57 16.82 -6.55
CA PHE A 82 -22.93 17.63 -7.71
C PHE A 82 -22.12 18.93 -7.76
N VAL A 83 -21.58 19.26 -8.93
CA VAL A 83 -20.96 20.55 -9.25
C VAL A 83 -21.91 21.38 -10.12
N PRO A 84 -21.88 22.72 -10.00
CA PRO A 84 -22.87 23.58 -10.66
C PRO A 84 -22.76 23.60 -12.19
N SER A 85 -21.60 23.30 -12.79
CA SER A 85 -21.39 23.45 -14.24
C SER A 85 -20.68 22.27 -14.90
N LYS A 86 -21.31 21.70 -15.94
CA LYS A 86 -20.77 20.66 -16.85
C LYS A 86 -19.63 21.17 -17.72
N GLN A 87 -19.62 22.47 -18.02
CA GLN A 87 -18.53 23.10 -18.77
C GLN A 87 -17.27 23.21 -17.90
N ALA A 88 -17.42 23.65 -16.65
CA ALA A 88 -16.31 23.68 -15.70
C ALA A 88 -15.74 22.28 -15.45
N LEU A 89 -16.63 21.29 -15.26
CA LEU A 89 -16.23 19.89 -15.11
C LEU A 89 -15.50 19.35 -16.36
N GLY A 90 -15.98 19.67 -17.56
CA GLY A 90 -15.31 19.30 -18.81
C GLY A 90 -13.89 19.85 -18.91
N ARG A 91 -13.70 21.13 -18.58
CA ARG A 91 -12.37 21.77 -18.54
C ARG A 91 -11.44 21.11 -17.53
N ALA A 92 -11.93 20.84 -16.31
CA ALA A 92 -11.16 20.12 -15.29
C ALA A 92 -10.80 18.69 -15.74
N CYS A 93 -11.68 18.02 -16.49
CA CYS A 93 -11.41 16.73 -17.10
C CYS A 93 -10.41 16.79 -18.27
N GLY A 94 -9.88 17.97 -18.64
CA GLY A 94 -8.97 18.15 -19.77
C GLY A 94 -9.64 17.88 -21.13
N VAL A 95 -10.95 18.14 -21.25
CA VAL A 95 -11.69 18.01 -22.51
C VAL A 95 -12.40 19.31 -22.85
N THR A 96 -12.46 19.63 -24.14
CA THR A 96 -13.17 20.82 -24.64
C THR A 96 -14.69 20.63 -24.67
N ARG A 97 -15.17 19.39 -24.63
CA ARG A 97 -16.60 19.06 -24.60
C ARG A 97 -17.12 19.06 -23.15
N PRO A 98 -18.39 19.45 -22.93
CA PRO A 98 -19.00 19.36 -21.60
C PRO A 98 -19.05 17.91 -21.11
N VAL A 99 -18.81 17.71 -19.82
CA VAL A 99 -18.84 16.40 -19.16
C VAL A 99 -19.91 16.43 -18.08
N ILE A 100 -20.81 15.45 -18.13
CA ILE A 100 -21.95 15.35 -17.19
C ILE A 100 -21.61 14.58 -15.92
N ALA A 101 -20.64 13.67 -15.98
CA ALA A 101 -20.19 12.90 -14.82
C ALA A 101 -18.74 12.47 -15.02
N CYS A 102 -18.01 12.35 -13.92
CA CYS A 102 -16.72 11.69 -13.89
C CYS A 102 -16.59 10.83 -12.63
N SER A 103 -15.85 9.74 -12.75
CA SER A 103 -15.46 8.87 -11.63
C SER A 103 -13.95 8.99 -11.46
N VAL A 104 -13.55 9.33 -10.24
CA VAL A 104 -12.18 9.18 -9.80
C VAL A 104 -12.01 7.73 -9.36
N THR A 105 -11.18 7.02 -10.11
CA THR A 105 -10.85 5.64 -9.85
C THR A 105 -9.57 5.56 -9.06
N SER A 106 -9.48 4.56 -8.19
CA SER A 106 -8.21 4.03 -7.71
C SER A 106 -7.54 3.27 -8.86
N ASN A 107 -7.21 3.97 -9.96
CA ASN A 107 -6.39 3.37 -10.97
C ASN A 107 -4.97 3.28 -10.40
N GLU A 108 -4.63 2.09 -9.93
CA GLU A 108 -3.31 1.69 -9.43
C GLU A 108 -2.20 1.87 -10.50
N ALA A 109 -2.56 2.14 -11.77
CA ALA A 109 -1.74 1.77 -12.91
C ALA A 109 -0.86 2.85 -13.57
N SER A 110 -0.88 4.15 -13.20
CA SER A 110 -0.05 5.13 -13.95
C SER A 110 1.01 5.92 -13.18
N GLN A 111 0.91 6.12 -11.86
CA GLN A 111 1.84 6.98 -11.10
C GLN A 111 2.67 6.22 -10.06
N LEU A 112 2.27 5.01 -9.68
CA LEU A 112 3.04 4.19 -8.74
C LEU A 112 4.24 3.49 -9.42
N LYS A 113 4.39 3.59 -10.75
CA LYS A 113 5.48 2.93 -11.47
C LYS A 113 6.77 3.74 -11.31
N PHE A 114 7.70 3.20 -10.54
CA PHE A 114 9.06 3.73 -10.48
C PHE A 114 9.82 3.27 -11.73
N SER A 115 10.49 4.20 -12.41
CA SER A 115 11.49 3.82 -13.41
C SER A 115 12.75 3.28 -12.72
N ARG A 116 13.51 2.42 -13.40
CA ARG A 116 14.75 1.83 -12.82
C ARG A 116 15.73 2.90 -12.34
N ALA A 117 15.89 3.99 -13.10
CA ALA A 117 16.73 5.12 -12.73
C ALA A 117 16.23 5.81 -11.45
N GLN A 118 14.91 6.02 -11.31
CA GLN A 118 14.33 6.59 -10.09
C GLN A 118 14.51 5.68 -8.87
N VAL A 119 14.45 4.35 -9.05
CA VAL A 119 14.69 3.38 -7.98
C VAL A 119 16.13 3.45 -7.45
N GLU A 120 17.11 3.68 -8.31
CA GLU A 120 18.51 3.87 -7.91
C GLU A 120 18.77 5.22 -7.23
N GLU A 121 18.02 6.26 -7.62
CA GLU A 121 18.10 7.60 -7.04
C GLU A 121 17.46 7.68 -5.63
N LEU A 122 16.51 6.79 -5.33
CA LEU A 122 15.73 6.80 -4.08
C LEU A 122 16.60 6.73 -2.81
N ASP A 123 17.75 6.06 -2.86
CA ASP A 123 18.67 6.00 -1.72
C ASP A 123 19.51 7.27 -1.56
N ARG A 124 19.72 8.00 -2.66
CA ARG A 124 20.53 9.23 -2.69
C ARG A 124 19.69 10.46 -2.38
N ASN A 125 18.46 10.50 -2.86
CA ASN A 125 17.62 11.69 -2.81
C ASN A 125 16.71 11.73 -1.57
N LYS A 126 17.20 12.34 -0.48
CA LYS A 126 16.42 12.57 0.75
C LYS A 126 15.57 13.83 0.65
N GLN A 127 14.70 13.90 -0.36
CA GLN A 127 13.84 15.05 -0.56
C GLN A 127 12.53 14.88 0.21
N TRP A 128 12.22 15.86 1.06
CA TRP A 128 10.91 15.94 1.71
C TRP A 128 9.82 16.10 0.65
N SER A 129 8.78 15.29 0.79
CA SER A 129 7.61 15.29 -0.06
C SER A 129 6.43 15.87 0.69
N ARG A 130 5.62 16.67 0.01
CA ARG A 130 4.43 17.28 0.61
C ARG A 130 3.18 16.58 0.12
N ALA A 131 2.40 16.03 1.05
CA ALA A 131 1.11 15.45 0.76
C ALA A 131 0.08 16.55 0.46
N LEU A 132 -1.03 16.17 -0.19
CA LEU A 132 -2.10 17.09 -0.54
C LEU A 132 -2.86 17.63 0.68
N ASP A 133 -2.80 16.93 1.81
CA ASP A 133 -3.27 17.42 3.12
C ASP A 133 -2.35 18.48 3.75
N GLY A 134 -1.23 18.82 3.07
CA GLY A 134 -0.26 19.80 3.51
C GLY A 134 0.83 19.25 4.43
N SER A 135 0.77 17.96 4.80
CA SER A 135 1.79 17.32 5.65
C SER A 135 3.06 17.01 4.87
N ASP A 136 4.20 17.29 5.51
CA ASP A 136 5.51 16.93 4.98
C ASP A 136 5.90 15.54 5.48
N TYR A 137 6.35 14.69 4.56
CA TYR A 137 6.79 13.34 4.87
C TYR A 137 8.00 12.96 4.01
N LEU A 138 8.80 12.03 4.50
CA LEU A 138 9.87 11.44 3.70
C LEU A 138 9.36 10.14 3.06
N PRO A 139 9.46 9.97 1.73
CA PRO A 139 9.11 8.71 1.08
C PRO A 139 9.88 7.54 1.72
N GLY A 140 9.18 6.45 2.03
CA GLY A 140 9.75 5.33 2.77
C GLY A 140 9.76 5.48 4.30
N MET A 141 9.39 6.65 4.84
CA MET A 141 9.18 6.91 6.27
C MET A 141 7.75 7.36 6.56
N VAL A 142 6.79 6.71 5.91
CA VAL A 142 5.36 7.02 6.04
C VAL A 142 4.74 6.11 7.09
N GLY A 143 3.86 6.65 7.94
CA GLY A 143 3.12 5.87 8.93
C GLY A 143 2.16 4.87 8.29
N LEU A 144 1.98 3.70 8.90
CA LEU A 144 0.96 2.73 8.52
C LEU A 144 -0.22 2.80 9.49
N ASN A 145 -1.44 2.85 8.96
CA ASN A 145 -2.64 2.85 9.80
C ASN A 145 -2.73 1.53 10.60
N ASN A 146 -3.03 1.63 11.90
CA ASN A 146 -3.27 0.47 12.75
C ASN A 146 -4.75 0.07 12.65
N ILE A 147 -5.03 -1.08 12.06
CA ILE A 147 -6.39 -1.58 11.86
C ILE A 147 -6.64 -2.66 12.91
N GLN A 148 -6.97 -2.24 14.13
CA GLN A 148 -7.31 -3.13 15.26
C GLN A 148 -6.22 -4.20 15.56
N LYS A 149 -5.17 -3.81 16.29
CA LYS A 149 -4.08 -4.71 16.77
C LYS A 149 -3.20 -5.34 15.68
N THR A 150 -3.02 -4.65 14.55
CA THR A 150 -2.17 -5.12 13.44
C THR A 150 -0.75 -4.55 13.49
N GLU A 151 -0.27 -4.18 14.68
CA GLU A 151 1.02 -3.53 14.90
C GLU A 151 2.19 -4.43 14.47
N PHE A 152 2.08 -5.73 14.71
CA PHE A 152 3.07 -6.72 14.29
C PHE A 152 3.30 -6.72 12.77
N VAL A 153 2.23 -6.49 11.99
CA VAL A 153 2.34 -6.35 10.53
C VAL A 153 3.04 -5.05 10.17
N ASN A 154 2.65 -3.94 10.81
CA ASN A 154 3.24 -2.63 10.51
C ASN A 154 4.75 -2.63 10.80
N VAL A 155 5.18 -3.16 11.95
CA VAL A 155 6.60 -3.29 12.31
C VAL A 155 7.34 -4.15 11.29
N THR A 156 6.77 -5.31 10.93
CA THR A 156 7.40 -6.23 9.97
C THR A 156 7.56 -5.60 8.59
N ILE A 157 6.51 -4.94 8.08
CA ILE A 157 6.54 -4.29 6.77
C ILE A 157 7.55 -3.14 6.77
N GLN A 158 7.54 -2.27 7.79
CA GLN A 158 8.50 -1.17 7.89
C GLN A 158 9.94 -1.68 7.90
N SER A 159 10.23 -2.75 8.63
CA SER A 159 11.56 -3.39 8.64
C SER A 159 11.95 -3.93 7.27
N LEU A 160 11.06 -4.67 6.59
CA LEU A 160 11.32 -5.24 5.27
C LEU A 160 11.48 -4.17 4.18
N MET A 161 10.75 -3.06 4.27
CA MET A 161 10.80 -1.97 3.28
C MET A 161 12.14 -1.22 3.26
N ARG A 162 12.98 -1.40 4.29
CA ARG A 162 14.33 -0.82 4.37
C ARG A 162 15.39 -1.69 3.70
N VAL A 163 15.07 -2.94 3.37
CA VAL A 163 15.97 -3.85 2.67
C VAL A 163 16.00 -3.44 1.20
N THR A 164 17.05 -2.72 0.81
CA THR A 164 17.18 -2.06 -0.51
C THR A 164 16.94 -3.02 -1.69
N PRO A 165 17.55 -4.22 -1.76
CA PRO A 165 17.33 -5.11 -2.89
C PRO A 165 15.89 -5.64 -2.96
N LEU A 166 15.29 -5.95 -1.81
CA LEU A 166 13.89 -6.37 -1.70
C LEU A 166 12.95 -5.25 -2.16
N ARG A 167 13.14 -4.04 -1.62
CA ARG A 167 12.37 -2.85 -1.98
C ARG A 167 12.42 -2.61 -3.49
N ASN A 168 13.63 -2.54 -4.05
CA ASN A 168 13.84 -2.23 -5.47
C ASN A 168 13.14 -3.25 -6.38
N PHE A 169 13.15 -4.53 -5.99
CA PHE A 169 12.43 -5.58 -6.69
C PHE A 169 10.91 -5.31 -6.73
N PHE A 170 10.29 -4.97 -5.60
CA PHE A 170 8.85 -4.77 -5.48
C PHE A 170 8.34 -3.41 -5.98
N LEU A 171 9.22 -2.41 -6.10
CA LEU A 171 8.87 -1.11 -6.70
C LEU A 171 8.59 -1.21 -8.21
N ILE A 172 9.13 -2.23 -8.88
CA ILE A 172 9.00 -2.47 -10.32
C ILE A 172 8.00 -3.63 -10.55
N PRO A 173 6.74 -3.37 -10.94
CA PRO A 173 5.73 -4.41 -11.11
C PRO A 173 6.11 -5.50 -12.13
N GLU A 174 6.89 -5.13 -13.15
CA GLU A 174 7.32 -6.03 -14.22
C GLU A 174 8.15 -7.21 -13.68
N ASN A 175 8.84 -7.03 -12.55
CA ASN A 175 9.68 -8.07 -11.95
C ASN A 175 8.89 -9.29 -11.45
N TYR A 176 7.62 -9.12 -11.09
CA TYR A 176 6.80 -10.17 -10.51
C TYR A 176 5.43 -10.28 -11.17
N GLN A 177 5.23 -9.65 -12.34
CA GLN A 177 4.00 -9.68 -13.11
C GLN A 177 3.56 -11.10 -13.50
N HIS A 178 4.52 -12.02 -13.65
CA HIS A 178 4.28 -13.43 -13.95
C HIS A 178 3.71 -14.22 -12.76
N CYS A 179 3.84 -13.70 -11.54
CA CYS A 179 3.32 -14.34 -10.35
C CYS A 179 1.79 -14.20 -10.28
N LYS A 180 1.09 -15.30 -9.97
CA LYS A 180 -0.38 -15.31 -9.81
C LYS A 180 -0.84 -14.99 -8.38
N SER A 181 0.08 -14.94 -7.42
CA SER A 181 -0.26 -14.75 -6.02
C SER A 181 -0.75 -13.33 -5.76
N THR A 182 -1.99 -13.21 -5.28
CA THR A 182 -2.55 -11.92 -4.85
C THR A 182 -1.71 -11.31 -3.72
N LEU A 183 -1.08 -12.11 -2.86
CA LEU A 183 -0.24 -11.63 -1.76
C LEU A 183 0.97 -10.85 -2.27
N VAL A 184 1.67 -11.39 -3.28
CA VAL A 184 2.84 -10.75 -3.90
C VAL A 184 2.45 -9.42 -4.55
N HIS A 185 1.32 -9.38 -5.27
CA HIS A 185 0.82 -8.15 -5.88
C HIS A 185 0.46 -7.09 -4.83
N ARG A 186 -0.31 -7.46 -3.80
CA ARG A 186 -0.68 -6.54 -2.70
C ARG A 186 0.52 -6.07 -1.88
N PHE A 187 1.54 -6.91 -1.70
CA PHE A 187 2.79 -6.52 -1.04
C PHE A 187 3.55 -5.48 -1.87
N GLY A 188 3.67 -5.69 -3.18
CA GLY A 188 4.31 -4.71 -4.07
C GLY A 188 3.53 -3.39 -4.17
N GLU A 189 2.20 -3.44 -4.16
CA GLU A 189 1.36 -2.23 -4.10
C GLU A 189 1.57 -1.44 -2.82
N LEU A 190 1.58 -2.12 -1.67
CA LEU A 190 1.86 -1.49 -0.39
C LEU A 190 3.26 -0.85 -0.38
N THR A 191 4.26 -1.57 -0.91
CA THR A 191 5.63 -1.07 -1.08
C THR A 191 5.65 0.23 -1.88
N ARG A 192 4.96 0.28 -3.02
CA ARG A 192 4.88 1.49 -3.84
C ARG A 192 4.15 2.63 -3.12
N LYS A 193 3.04 2.35 -2.43
CA LYS A 193 2.30 3.35 -1.64
C LYS A 193 3.19 3.98 -0.56
N ILE A 194 4.03 3.18 0.12
CA ILE A 194 4.95 3.64 1.17
C ILE A 194 6.07 4.55 0.59
N TRP A 195 6.59 4.21 -0.58
CA TRP A 195 7.74 4.90 -1.19
C TRP A 195 7.35 5.99 -2.20
N HIS A 196 6.06 6.27 -2.37
CA HIS A 196 5.60 7.26 -3.33
C HIS A 196 5.73 8.69 -2.80
N ALA A 197 6.29 9.59 -3.63
CA ALA A 197 6.61 10.97 -3.28
C ALA A 197 5.42 11.96 -3.36
N ARG A 198 4.25 11.52 -3.80
CA ARG A 198 3.04 12.39 -3.91
C ARG A 198 1.79 11.68 -3.39
N ASN A 199 1.81 11.29 -2.13
CA ASN A 199 0.66 10.69 -1.48
C ASN A 199 -0.38 11.75 -1.15
N PHE A 200 -1.66 11.37 -1.24
CA PHE A 200 -2.76 12.22 -0.84
C PHE A 200 -2.74 12.54 0.65
N LYS A 201 -2.22 11.61 1.47
CA LYS A 201 -2.10 11.71 2.93
C LYS A 201 -0.72 11.26 3.40
N GLY A 202 -0.22 11.82 4.50
CA GLY A 202 1.02 11.40 5.16
C GLY A 202 0.99 10.02 5.84
N GLN A 203 -0.01 9.18 5.55
CA GLN A 203 -0.19 7.84 6.11
C GLN A 203 -0.74 6.87 5.06
N VAL A 204 -0.35 5.59 5.12
CA VAL A 204 -0.79 4.54 4.20
C VAL A 204 -1.59 3.47 4.95
N SER A 205 -2.75 3.11 4.41
CA SER A 205 -3.58 2.03 4.95
C SER A 205 -3.16 0.66 4.39
N PRO A 206 -2.76 -0.31 5.23
CA PRO A 206 -2.38 -1.66 4.78
C PRO A 206 -3.57 -2.62 4.62
N HIS A 207 -4.81 -2.12 4.62
CA HIS A 207 -6.02 -2.95 4.65
C HIS A 207 -6.08 -4.03 3.55
N GLU A 208 -5.79 -3.66 2.30
CA GLU A 208 -5.80 -4.59 1.16
C GLU A 208 -4.75 -5.70 1.31
N PHE A 209 -3.58 -5.35 1.83
CA PHE A 209 -2.52 -6.32 2.12
C PHE A 209 -2.93 -7.26 3.25
N LEU A 210 -3.51 -6.74 4.33
CA LEU A 210 -4.02 -7.55 5.44
C LEU A 210 -5.08 -8.56 4.99
N GLN A 211 -5.98 -8.16 4.09
CA GLN A 211 -6.96 -9.08 3.51
C GLN A 211 -6.30 -10.20 2.69
N ALA A 212 -5.26 -9.89 1.91
CA ALA A 212 -4.50 -10.89 1.17
C ALA A 212 -3.75 -11.84 2.12
N VAL A 213 -3.16 -11.31 3.20
CA VAL A 213 -2.50 -12.07 4.26
C VAL A 213 -3.49 -13.02 4.94
N MET A 214 -4.68 -12.55 5.31
CA MET A 214 -5.72 -13.39 5.93
C MET A 214 -6.09 -14.57 5.05
N LYS A 215 -6.23 -14.33 3.74
CA LYS A 215 -6.57 -15.37 2.76
C LYS A 215 -5.41 -16.37 2.57
N ALA A 216 -4.20 -15.87 2.35
CA ALA A 216 -3.01 -16.71 2.11
C ALA A 216 -2.62 -17.53 3.34
N SER A 217 -2.78 -16.97 4.53
CA SER A 217 -2.46 -17.62 5.81
C SER A 217 -3.55 -18.56 6.33
N LYS A 218 -4.61 -18.80 5.55
CA LYS A 218 -5.79 -19.61 5.96
C LYS A 218 -6.37 -19.12 7.30
N LYS A 219 -6.47 -17.80 7.48
CA LYS A 219 -6.95 -17.12 8.69
C LYS A 219 -6.06 -17.33 9.93
N ARG A 220 -4.76 -17.64 9.77
CA ARG A 220 -3.80 -17.65 10.90
C ARG A 220 -3.58 -16.23 11.43
N PHE A 221 -3.36 -15.27 10.53
CA PHE A 221 -3.19 -13.85 10.90
C PHE A 221 -4.48 -13.10 10.57
N LYS A 222 -5.27 -12.75 11.59
CA LYS A 222 -6.58 -12.07 11.44
C LYS A 222 -6.48 -10.61 11.88
N ILE A 223 -7.25 -9.75 11.22
CA ILE A 223 -7.51 -8.38 11.69
C ILE A 223 -8.24 -8.46 13.04
N GLY A 224 -7.80 -7.70 14.04
CA GLY A 224 -8.35 -7.71 15.40
C GLY A 224 -7.60 -8.60 16.40
N GLN A 225 -6.68 -9.46 15.95
CA GLN A 225 -5.93 -10.38 16.80
C GLN A 225 -4.42 -10.08 16.71
N GLN A 226 -3.80 -9.85 17.86
CA GLN A 226 -2.35 -9.66 17.94
C GLN A 226 -1.63 -10.99 17.65
N SER A 227 -0.48 -10.92 16.99
CA SER A 227 0.40 -12.06 16.71
C SER A 227 1.85 -11.62 16.90
N ASP A 228 2.74 -12.60 17.00
CA ASP A 228 4.16 -12.33 17.13
C ASP A 228 4.77 -11.83 15.79
N PRO A 229 5.54 -10.71 15.79
CA PRO A 229 6.15 -10.17 14.56
C PRO A 229 7.17 -11.13 13.93
N VAL A 230 7.93 -11.88 14.72
CA VAL A 230 8.93 -12.85 14.23
C VAL A 230 8.23 -14.01 13.55
N GLU A 231 7.17 -14.53 14.16
CA GLU A 231 6.32 -15.58 13.58
C GLU A 231 5.72 -15.11 12.24
N PHE A 232 5.17 -13.89 12.22
CA PHE A 232 4.60 -13.31 11.01
C PHE A 232 5.67 -13.07 9.92
N MET A 233 6.83 -12.54 10.27
CA MET A 233 7.93 -12.30 9.34
C MET A 233 8.45 -13.60 8.73
N SER A 234 8.66 -14.64 9.54
CA SER A 234 9.07 -15.96 9.08
C SER A 234 8.04 -16.55 8.11
N TRP A 235 6.75 -16.49 8.44
CA TRP A 235 5.70 -16.95 7.53
C TRP A 235 5.67 -16.13 6.22
N LEU A 236 5.78 -14.81 6.31
CA LEU A 236 5.69 -13.92 5.16
C LEU A 236 6.85 -14.15 4.18
N LEU A 237 8.10 -14.21 4.68
CA LEU A 237 9.29 -14.45 3.84
C LEU A 237 9.20 -15.81 3.14
N ASN A 238 8.83 -16.86 3.87
CA ASN A 238 8.65 -18.20 3.30
C ASN A 238 7.55 -18.21 2.23
N THR A 239 6.40 -17.59 2.51
CA THR A 239 5.28 -17.55 1.56
C THR A 239 5.64 -16.76 0.31
N LEU A 240 6.27 -15.59 0.46
CA LEU A 240 6.73 -14.79 -0.68
C LEU A 240 7.79 -15.53 -1.50
N HIS A 241 8.71 -16.26 -0.86
CA HIS A 241 9.66 -17.10 -1.58
C HIS A 241 8.97 -18.17 -2.43
N LEU A 242 8.04 -18.90 -1.83
CA LEU A 242 7.28 -19.96 -2.49
C LEU A 242 6.42 -19.46 -3.65
N ASP A 243 5.89 -18.24 -3.54
CA ASP A 243 5.04 -17.63 -4.56
C ASP A 243 5.84 -17.00 -5.71
N LEU A 244 7.07 -16.52 -5.44
CA LEU A 244 7.95 -15.87 -6.41
C LEU A 244 8.84 -16.83 -7.20
N ARG A 245 9.03 -18.07 -6.72
CA ARG A 245 9.87 -19.05 -7.43
C ARG A 245 9.19 -19.52 -8.73
N THR A 246 9.98 -19.62 -9.79
CA THR A 246 9.52 -20.16 -11.08
C THR A 246 9.59 -21.68 -11.15
N SER A 247 10.50 -22.29 -10.38
CA SER A 247 10.71 -23.74 -10.26
C SER A 247 10.96 -24.12 -8.79
N LYS A 248 10.92 -25.43 -8.47
CA LYS A 248 11.15 -25.93 -7.10
C LYS A 248 12.53 -25.52 -6.54
N ASP A 249 13.55 -25.51 -7.39
CA ASP A 249 14.94 -25.20 -7.01
C ASP A 249 15.35 -23.77 -7.38
N ALA A 250 14.43 -22.96 -7.90
CA ALA A 250 14.72 -21.58 -8.28
C ALA A 250 14.86 -20.72 -7.03
N SER A 251 15.99 -20.00 -6.91
CA SER A 251 16.14 -18.95 -5.92
C SER A 251 15.21 -17.78 -6.24
N SER A 252 14.70 -17.13 -5.21
CA SER A 252 13.92 -15.90 -5.34
C SER A 252 14.68 -14.72 -4.74
N ILE A 253 14.18 -13.50 -4.96
CA ILE A 253 14.73 -12.28 -4.33
C ILE A 253 14.80 -12.43 -2.80
N ILE A 254 13.89 -13.18 -2.19
CA ILE A 254 13.88 -13.43 -0.74
C ILE A 254 15.14 -14.19 -0.33
N HIS A 255 15.47 -15.28 -1.04
CA HIS A 255 16.67 -16.05 -0.74
C HIS A 255 17.94 -15.24 -1.01
N GLN A 256 17.97 -14.45 -2.08
CA GLN A 256 19.10 -13.57 -2.37
C GLN A 256 19.33 -12.51 -1.28
N CYS A 257 18.26 -12.03 -0.63
CA CYS A 257 18.35 -11.00 0.40
C CYS A 257 18.61 -11.57 1.81
N PHE A 258 18.02 -12.72 2.14
CA PHE A 258 17.91 -13.18 3.53
C PHE A 258 18.47 -14.57 3.79
N GLN A 259 18.74 -15.37 2.75
CA GLN A 259 19.24 -16.72 2.96
C GLN A 259 20.73 -16.70 3.32
N GLY A 260 21.03 -17.19 4.52
CA GLY A 260 22.38 -17.53 4.96
C GLY A 260 22.55 -19.05 5.07
N GLU A 261 23.78 -19.47 5.34
CA GLU A 261 24.13 -20.87 5.63
C GLU A 261 24.82 -20.93 6.99
N LEU A 262 24.38 -21.87 7.83
CA LEU A 262 24.98 -22.17 9.12
C LEU A 262 25.73 -23.49 9.01
N GLU A 263 27.01 -23.48 9.36
CA GLU A 263 27.80 -24.70 9.47
C GLU A 263 27.74 -25.21 10.91
N VAL A 264 27.07 -26.33 11.13
CA VAL A 264 26.93 -26.99 12.42
C VAL A 264 27.94 -28.12 12.50
N VAL A 265 28.93 -27.97 13.37
CA VAL A 265 29.94 -28.98 13.66
C VAL A 265 29.52 -29.76 14.90
N ARG A 266 29.28 -31.06 14.75
CA ARG A 266 29.00 -31.97 15.86
C ARG A 266 30.27 -32.72 16.23
N GLU A 267 30.67 -32.59 17.49
CA GLU A 267 31.78 -33.32 18.08
C GLU A 267 31.23 -34.37 19.05
N TYR A 268 31.61 -35.64 18.84
CA TYR A 268 31.23 -36.74 19.71
C TYR A 268 32.38 -37.03 20.68
N GLN A 269 32.10 -37.04 22.00
CA GLN A 269 33.11 -37.36 23.00
C GLN A 269 33.70 -38.76 22.75
N GLY A 270 35.02 -38.82 22.51
CA GLY A 270 35.75 -40.07 22.27
C GLY A 270 35.96 -40.47 20.80
N ASN A 271 35.54 -39.64 19.84
CA ASN A 271 35.75 -39.89 18.40
C ASN A 271 36.37 -38.64 17.74
N GLU A 272 37.51 -38.78 17.04
CA GLU A 272 38.20 -37.64 16.39
C GLU A 272 37.48 -37.14 15.12
N ASN A 273 36.46 -37.87 14.65
CA ASN A 273 35.68 -37.49 13.48
C ASN A 273 34.66 -36.41 13.81
N LYS A 274 34.84 -35.23 13.19
CA LYS A 274 33.88 -34.12 13.24
C LYS A 274 32.84 -34.29 12.13
N GLU A 275 31.56 -34.25 12.48
CA GLU A 275 30.47 -34.23 11.49
C GLU A 275 30.09 -32.77 11.20
N ILE A 276 30.26 -32.35 9.94
CA ILE A 276 29.96 -30.99 9.49
C ILE A 276 28.66 -31.02 8.69
N THR A 277 27.61 -30.36 9.19
CA THR A 277 26.33 -30.20 8.48
C THR A 277 26.09 -28.74 8.14
N ARG A 278 25.76 -28.45 6.88
CA ARG A 278 25.35 -27.10 6.46
C ARG A 278 23.84 -26.99 6.43
N MET A 279 23.30 -25.97 7.09
CA MET A 279 21.87 -25.73 7.22
C MET A 279 21.52 -24.31 6.74
N PRO A 280 20.67 -24.15 5.72
CA PRO A 280 20.23 -22.82 5.30
C PRO A 280 19.29 -22.22 6.34
N PHE A 281 19.38 -20.90 6.54
CA PHE A 281 18.47 -20.16 7.41
C PHE A 281 18.04 -18.83 6.76
N LEU A 282 16.85 -18.35 7.09
CA LEU A 282 16.37 -17.01 6.74
C LEU A 282 16.44 -16.03 7.91
N MET A 283 16.39 -16.57 9.14
CA MET A 283 16.44 -15.82 10.37
C MET A 283 17.26 -16.61 11.38
N LEU A 284 18.17 -15.93 12.08
CA LEU A 284 18.95 -16.51 13.16
C LEU A 284 18.26 -16.16 14.48
N GLY A 285 17.82 -17.18 15.22
CA GLY A 285 17.36 -17.01 16.59
C GLY A 285 18.56 -16.76 17.49
N LEU A 286 18.54 -15.67 18.24
CA LEU A 286 19.53 -15.40 19.29
C LEU A 286 18.88 -15.66 20.63
N ASP A 287 19.33 -16.73 21.29
CA ASP A 287 18.87 -17.03 22.64
C ASP A 287 19.48 -16.02 23.61
N LEU A 288 18.60 -15.33 24.34
CA LEU A 288 19.04 -14.46 25.41
C LEU A 288 19.37 -15.31 26.64
N PRO A 289 20.49 -15.02 27.34
CA PRO A 289 20.76 -15.66 28.62
C PRO A 289 19.61 -15.39 29.59
N PRO A 290 19.33 -16.33 30.50
CA PRO A 290 18.26 -16.15 31.47
C PRO A 290 18.51 -14.87 32.29
N PRO A 291 17.45 -14.13 32.65
CA PRO A 291 17.61 -12.93 33.46
C PRO A 291 18.30 -13.29 34.78
N PRO A 292 19.29 -12.49 35.24
CA PRO A 292 19.98 -12.78 36.48
C PRO A 292 18.98 -12.80 37.64
N LEU A 293 18.99 -13.87 38.44
CA LEU A 293 18.08 -14.06 39.57
C LEU A 293 18.30 -13.04 40.69
N PHE A 294 19.48 -12.39 40.72
CA PHE A 294 19.87 -11.41 41.73
C PHE A 294 20.35 -10.13 41.06
N LYS A 295 20.00 -8.98 41.66
CA LYS A 295 20.52 -7.68 41.26
C LYS A 295 22.01 -7.61 41.59
N ASP A 296 22.80 -7.07 40.67
CA ASP A 296 24.21 -6.81 40.90
C ASP A 296 24.39 -5.80 42.06
N VAL A 297 25.44 -5.95 42.86
CA VAL A 297 25.68 -5.19 44.11
C VAL A 297 25.78 -3.68 43.84
N MET A 298 26.04 -3.29 42.59
CA MET A 298 26.20 -1.90 42.17
C MET A 298 24.89 -1.16 41.85
N GLU A 299 23.71 -1.79 41.90
CA GLU A 299 22.35 -1.20 41.70
C GLU A 299 22.16 -0.24 40.50
N LYS A 300 23.14 -0.05 39.62
CA LYS A 300 23.10 1.00 38.60
C LYS A 300 22.34 0.62 37.35
N ASN A 301 22.17 -0.68 37.05
CA ASN A 301 21.41 -1.14 35.89
C ASN A 301 20.46 -2.29 36.29
N ILE A 302 19.17 -1.97 36.37
CA ILE A 302 18.08 -2.92 36.65
C ILE A 302 17.77 -3.82 35.44
N ILE A 303 18.21 -3.40 34.23
CA ILE A 303 17.91 -4.07 32.97
C ILE A 303 19.12 -4.92 32.55
N PRO A 304 18.96 -6.25 32.34
CA PRO A 304 20.05 -7.10 31.86
C PRO A 304 20.48 -6.67 30.46
N GLN A 305 21.80 -6.54 30.25
CA GLN A 305 22.40 -6.18 28.96
C GLN A 305 23.30 -7.30 28.48
N VAL A 306 23.24 -7.60 27.19
CA VAL A 306 24.09 -8.59 26.52
C VAL A 306 24.67 -7.92 25.30
N HIS A 307 26.00 -7.97 25.17
CA HIS A 307 26.67 -7.41 24.00
C HIS A 307 26.52 -8.37 22.81
N THR A 308 26.05 -7.85 21.67
CA THR A 308 26.17 -8.54 20.39
C THR A 308 27.61 -8.36 19.91
N SER A 309 28.39 -9.45 19.91
CA SER A 309 29.74 -9.50 19.35
C SER A 309 29.76 -9.35 17.84
#